data_AF-M2NDF9-F1
#
_entry.id   AF-M2NDF9-F1
#
_cell.length_a   1.000
_cell.length_b   1.000
_cell.length_c   1.000
_cell.angle_alpha   90.00
_cell.angle_beta   90.00
_cell.angle_gamma   90.00
#
_symmetry.space_group_name_H-M   'P 1'
#
loop_
_entity.id
_entity.type
_entity.pdbx_description
1 polymer ?
#
loop_
_entity_poly.entity_id
_entity_poly.type
_entity_poly.pdbx_seq_one_letter_code
_entity_poly.pdbx_strand_id
1 'polypeptide(L)'
;MELKEAIKQFKKETTQDNMLVVLDCLKHHLDTYYLVPVELPDHMIDDSVNQGDIIKTKDQTSLKIKTFVYQDMQAYPLFLDKESAYQQMKSSFLEVSLRNILEACMKYTNGVVIDPYQDSLYLPLSLIEMIIKPKVPNSRIFFNVGAIEDLEVQSRVFIIDQSDRLNEGEAMINNQDIQILLSDKEEFLIGDSYINALEIAKHNNIHSLAIPFLNTFNLHQAMALCLITISKWLNENKDYSLAVIINLDNENLYHEFQKFLKKGISHG
;
A
#
# COMPACT_ATOMS: atom_id res chain seq x y z
N MET A 1 2.94 -19.14 -1.04
CA MET A 1 2.83 -19.98 0.16
C MET A 1 1.38 -20.05 0.57
N GLU A 2 0.89 -21.21 1.01
CA GLU A 2 -0.47 -21.39 1.51
C GLU A 2 -0.70 -20.61 2.81
N LEU A 3 -1.89 -20.01 2.98
CA LEU A 3 -2.20 -19.19 4.16
C LEU A 3 -2.04 -19.98 5.47
N LYS A 4 -2.49 -21.24 5.52
CA LYS A 4 -2.33 -22.11 6.69
C LYS A 4 -0.86 -22.30 7.08
N GLU A 5 0.03 -22.43 6.10
CA GLU A 5 1.45 -22.62 6.34
C GLU A 5 2.10 -21.32 6.84
N ALA A 6 1.74 -20.18 6.25
CA ALA A 6 2.19 -18.87 6.72
C ALA A 6 1.84 -18.62 8.20
N ILE A 7 0.60 -18.97 8.59
CA ILE A 7 0.12 -18.85 9.97
C ILE A 7 0.92 -19.76 10.90
N LYS A 8 1.18 -21.01 10.51
CA LYS A 8 1.99 -21.96 11.30
C LYS A 8 3.42 -21.45 11.50
N GLN A 9 4.05 -20.90 10.46
CA GLN A 9 5.39 -20.34 10.56
C GLN A 9 5.44 -19.14 11.51
N PHE A 10 4.50 -18.21 11.40
CA PHE A 10 4.40 -17.06 12.31
C PHE A 10 4.18 -17.48 13.78
N LYS A 11 3.42 -18.54 14.01
CA LYS A 11 3.24 -19.09 15.36
C LYS A 11 4.48 -19.76 15.93
N LYS A 12 5.25 -20.43 15.07
CA LYS A 12 6.53 -21.04 15.47
C LYS A 12 7.56 -19.97 15.82
N GLU A 13 7.57 -18.86 15.08
CA GLU A 13 8.47 -17.74 15.27
C GLU A 13 7.75 -16.41 15.02
N THR A 14 7.37 -15.75 16.11
CA THR A 14 6.54 -14.53 16.10
C THR A 14 7.40 -13.29 15.82
N THR A 15 7.76 -13.10 14.55
CA THR A 15 8.54 -11.94 14.07
C THR A 15 7.71 -11.05 13.16
N GLN A 16 8.19 -9.81 12.97
CA GLN A 16 7.58 -8.86 12.04
C GLN A 16 7.60 -9.38 10.60
N ASP A 17 8.71 -9.99 10.16
CA ASP A 17 8.85 -10.54 8.81
C ASP A 17 7.85 -11.67 8.55
N ASN A 18 7.71 -12.61 9.50
CA ASN A 18 6.73 -13.68 9.38
C ASN A 18 5.30 -13.15 9.36
N MET A 19 5.02 -12.05 10.09
CA MET A 19 3.70 -11.41 10.02
C MET A 19 3.47 -10.75 8.66
N LEU A 20 4.47 -10.08 8.08
CA LEU A 20 4.36 -9.48 6.75
C LEU A 20 4.05 -10.55 5.69
N VAL A 21 4.65 -11.72 5.81
CA VAL A 21 4.36 -12.86 4.94
C VAL A 21 2.90 -13.34 5.09
N VAL A 22 2.36 -13.39 6.31
CA VAL A 22 0.94 -13.71 6.54
C VAL A 22 0.03 -12.66 5.91
N LEU A 23 0.32 -11.36 6.10
CA LEU A 23 -0.47 -10.27 5.52
C LEU A 23 -0.43 -10.28 3.99
N ASP A 24 0.72 -10.58 3.40
CA ASP A 24 0.87 -10.73 1.96
C ASP A 24 0.06 -11.92 1.44
N CYS A 25 0.11 -13.07 2.12
CA CYS A 25 -0.75 -14.21 1.79
C CYS A 25 -2.24 -13.84 1.86
N LEU A 26 -2.69 -13.14 2.90
CA LEU A 26 -4.10 -12.71 3.03
C LEU A 26 -4.51 -11.77 1.90
N LYS A 27 -3.61 -10.87 1.48
CA LYS A 27 -3.85 -9.94 0.38
C LYS A 27 -4.08 -10.67 -0.94
N HIS A 28 -3.32 -11.73 -1.21
CA HIS A 28 -3.50 -12.57 -2.41
C HIS A 28 -4.78 -13.42 -2.36
N HIS A 29 -5.36 -13.65 -1.18
CA HIS A 29 -6.60 -14.40 -0.98
C HIS A 29 -7.84 -13.53 -0.79
N LEU A 30 -7.78 -12.22 -1.10
CA LEU A 30 -8.92 -11.31 -0.89
C LEU A 30 -10.20 -11.78 -1.58
N ASP A 31 -10.09 -12.41 -2.74
CA ASP A 31 -11.24 -12.89 -3.52
C ASP A 31 -11.51 -14.39 -3.28
N THR A 32 -10.78 -15.03 -2.36
CA THR A 32 -11.05 -16.40 -1.90
C THR A 32 -12.20 -16.41 -0.91
N TYR A 33 -13.05 -17.44 -0.99
CA TYR A 33 -14.23 -17.60 -0.16
C TYR A 33 -13.93 -18.47 1.06
N TYR A 34 -14.33 -17.98 2.23
CA TYR A 34 -14.16 -18.66 3.51
C TYR A 34 -15.51 -18.81 4.21
N LEU A 35 -15.59 -19.75 5.14
CA LEU A 35 -16.80 -19.97 5.93
C LEU A 35 -16.86 -19.04 7.13
N VAL A 36 -18.00 -18.36 7.27
CA VAL A 36 -18.34 -17.57 8.45
C VAL A 36 -19.68 -18.06 9.02
N PRO A 37 -19.82 -18.17 10.35
CA PRO A 37 -21.08 -18.55 10.97
C PRO A 37 -22.06 -17.38 10.91
N VAL A 38 -23.33 -17.69 10.65
CA VAL A 38 -24.41 -16.70 10.53
C VAL A 38 -25.57 -16.99 11.48
N GLU A 39 -26.30 -15.94 11.82
CA GLU A 39 -27.61 -16.03 12.46
C GLU A 39 -28.66 -16.22 11.37
N LEU A 40 -29.38 -17.35 11.40
CA LEU A 40 -30.55 -17.52 10.55
C LEU A 40 -31.73 -16.76 11.17
N PRO A 41 -32.43 -15.94 10.39
CA PRO A 41 -33.71 -15.39 10.82
C PRO A 41 -34.72 -16.51 11.11
N ASP A 42 -35.58 -16.31 12.11
CA ASP A 42 -36.57 -17.32 12.56
C ASP A 42 -37.48 -17.82 11.42
N HIS A 43 -37.78 -16.96 10.43
CA HIS A 43 -38.60 -17.30 9.28
C HIS A 43 -37.92 -18.21 8.24
N MET A 44 -36.62 -18.49 8.40
CA MET A 44 -35.85 -19.39 7.52
C MET A 44 -35.64 -20.78 8.12
N ILE A 45 -36.10 -21.00 9.37
CA ILE A 45 -36.03 -22.29 10.04
C ILE A 45 -37.31 -23.05 9.69
N ASP A 46 -37.23 -23.91 8.68
CA ASP A 46 -38.28 -24.88 8.34
C ASP A 46 -37.90 -26.24 8.96
N ASP A 47 -38.85 -26.88 9.63
CA ASP A 47 -38.70 -28.22 10.25
C ASP A 47 -38.33 -29.32 9.22
N SER A 48 -38.43 -29.02 7.92
CA SER A 48 -38.04 -29.92 6.84
C SER A 48 -36.53 -29.96 6.50
N VAL A 49 -35.71 -29.11 7.14
CA VAL A 49 -34.27 -28.97 6.85
C VAL A 49 -33.42 -29.86 7.76
N ASN A 50 -32.57 -30.70 7.18
CA ASN A 50 -31.62 -31.54 7.90
C ASN A 50 -30.23 -30.90 8.01
N GLN A 51 -29.43 -31.40 8.96
CA GLN A 51 -28.03 -31.00 9.08
C GLN A 51 -27.25 -31.38 7.81
N GLY A 52 -26.63 -30.37 7.17
CA GLY A 52 -25.85 -30.53 5.94
C GLY A 52 -26.57 -30.08 4.66
N ASP A 53 -27.85 -29.72 4.75
CA ASP A 53 -28.61 -29.23 3.60
C ASP A 53 -28.14 -27.84 3.14
N ILE A 54 -28.05 -27.67 1.81
CA ILE A 54 -27.74 -26.38 1.17
C ILE A 54 -29.04 -25.70 0.76
N ILE A 55 -29.45 -24.67 1.50
CA ILE A 55 -30.65 -23.88 1.18
C ILE A 55 -30.29 -22.76 0.21
N LYS A 56 -30.96 -22.70 -0.95
CA LYS A 56 -30.89 -21.57 -1.88
C LYS A 56 -32.08 -20.64 -1.63
N THR A 57 -31.81 -19.44 -1.12
CA THR A 57 -32.85 -18.46 -0.77
C THR A 57 -33.17 -17.60 -1.99
N LYS A 58 -34.45 -17.27 -2.21
CA LYS A 58 -34.90 -16.43 -3.34
C LYS A 58 -34.78 -14.94 -3.06
N ASP A 59 -34.77 -14.56 -1.78
CA ASP A 59 -34.70 -13.17 -1.34
C ASP A 59 -33.27 -12.79 -0.95
N GLN A 60 -32.92 -11.52 -1.15
CA GLN A 60 -31.70 -10.88 -0.60
C GLN A 60 -31.83 -10.71 0.92
N THR A 61 -31.98 -11.81 1.66
CA THR A 61 -32.04 -11.78 3.12
C THR A 61 -30.67 -11.41 3.66
N SER A 62 -30.60 -10.32 4.43
CA SER A 62 -29.36 -9.89 5.08
C SER A 62 -29.06 -10.81 6.27
N LEU A 63 -28.20 -11.81 6.05
CA LEU A 63 -27.72 -12.69 7.11
C LEU A 63 -26.66 -11.96 7.93
N LYS A 64 -26.80 -11.98 9.25
CA LYS A 64 -25.83 -11.38 10.17
C LYS A 64 -24.74 -12.39 10.52
N ILE A 65 -23.48 -12.01 10.36
CA ILE A 65 -22.35 -12.83 10.81
C ILE A 65 -22.35 -12.87 12.33
N LYS A 66 -22.27 -14.07 12.92
CA LYS A 66 -22.14 -14.23 14.37
C LYS A 66 -20.79 -13.70 14.82
N THR A 67 -20.78 -12.89 15.87
CA THR A 67 -19.54 -12.49 16.53
C THR A 67 -19.11 -13.55 17.53
N PHE A 68 -17.80 -13.61 17.75
CA PHE A 68 -17.12 -14.49 18.69
C PHE A 68 -16.31 -13.63 19.66
N VAL A 69 -16.24 -14.01 20.93
CA VAL A 69 -15.42 -13.32 21.93
C VAL A 69 -14.05 -14.01 22.01
N TYR A 70 -13.01 -13.32 21.54
CA TYR A 70 -11.63 -13.77 21.62
C TYR A 70 -10.84 -12.85 22.56
N GLN A 71 -10.38 -13.38 23.70
CA GLN A 71 -9.62 -12.60 24.69
C GLN A 71 -10.29 -11.25 25.01
N ASP A 72 -11.58 -11.30 25.34
CA ASP A 72 -12.45 -10.14 25.66
C ASP A 72 -12.77 -9.19 24.50
N MET A 73 -12.32 -9.48 23.27
CA MET A 73 -12.64 -8.70 22.07
C MET A 73 -13.72 -9.38 21.24
N GLN A 74 -14.68 -8.60 20.71
CA GLN A 74 -15.65 -9.12 19.74
C GLN A 74 -15.04 -9.13 18.34
N ALA A 75 -14.98 -10.30 17.74
CA ALA A 75 -14.39 -10.51 16.42
C ALA A 75 -15.29 -11.37 15.54
N TYR A 76 -15.09 -11.30 14.23
CA TYR A 76 -15.67 -12.28 13.32
C TYR A 76 -14.80 -13.53 13.25
N PRO A 77 -15.36 -14.73 13.51
CA PRO A 77 -14.66 -15.97 13.27
C PRO A 77 -14.65 -16.31 11.77
N LEU A 78 -13.48 -16.65 11.25
CA LEU A 78 -13.27 -17.08 9.88
C LEU A 78 -12.64 -18.48 9.89
N PHE A 79 -13.25 -19.43 9.17
CA PHE A 79 -12.74 -20.80 9.09
C PHE A 79 -12.10 -21.07 7.74
N LEU A 80 -10.86 -21.56 7.76
CA LEU A 80 -10.12 -21.98 6.56
C LEU A 80 -10.51 -23.37 6.08
N ASP A 81 -11.23 -24.14 6.90
CA ASP A 81 -11.58 -25.53 6.65
C ASP A 81 -13.04 -25.83 7.02
N LYS A 82 -13.76 -26.50 6.10
CA LYS A 82 -15.19 -26.83 6.30
C LYS A 82 -15.41 -27.85 7.39
N GLU A 83 -14.59 -28.88 7.43
CA GLU A 83 -14.73 -29.96 8.40
C GLU A 83 -14.51 -29.44 9.81
N SER A 84 -13.46 -28.62 9.99
CA SER A 84 -13.19 -27.90 11.23
C SER A 84 -14.38 -27.03 11.67
N ALA A 85 -14.94 -26.24 10.76
CA ALA A 85 -16.06 -25.34 11.06
C ALA A 85 -17.28 -26.10 11.61
N TYR A 86 -17.72 -27.15 10.90
CA TYR A 86 -18.91 -27.92 11.28
C TYR A 86 -18.73 -28.74 12.56
N GLN A 87 -17.52 -29.22 12.83
CA GLN A 87 -17.22 -29.95 14.06
C GLN A 87 -17.18 -29.02 15.29
N GLN A 88 -16.68 -27.79 15.11
CA GLN A 88 -16.35 -26.91 16.23
C GLN A 88 -17.45 -25.91 16.57
N MET A 89 -18.36 -25.62 15.64
CA MET A 89 -19.43 -24.65 15.87
C MET A 89 -20.76 -25.12 15.30
N LYS A 90 -21.75 -25.27 16.19
CA LYS A 90 -23.15 -25.53 15.82
C LYS A 90 -23.78 -24.23 15.31
N SER A 91 -23.63 -23.96 14.02
CA SER A 91 -24.24 -22.83 13.35
C SER A 91 -24.53 -23.16 11.89
N SER A 92 -25.37 -22.33 11.27
CA SER A 92 -25.38 -22.19 9.81
C SER A 92 -24.17 -21.37 9.39
N PHE A 93 -23.65 -21.66 8.19
CA PHE A 93 -22.46 -21.02 7.65
C PHE A 93 -22.75 -20.45 6.26
N LEU A 94 -22.04 -19.38 5.94
CA LEU A 94 -22.04 -18.74 4.63
C LEU A 94 -20.62 -18.73 4.07
N GLU A 95 -20.48 -19.01 2.78
CA GLU A 95 -19.23 -18.77 2.05
C GLU A 95 -19.18 -17.29 1.63
N VAL A 96 -18.22 -16.56 2.16
CA VAL A 96 -18.05 -15.12 1.91
C VAL A 96 -16.61 -14.86 1.50
N SER A 97 -16.39 -13.99 0.51
CA SER A 97 -15.04 -13.59 0.13
C SER A 97 -14.32 -12.93 1.30
N LEU A 98 -13.02 -13.17 1.43
CA LEU A 98 -12.19 -12.57 2.48
C LEU A 98 -12.33 -11.05 2.49
N ARG A 99 -12.31 -10.41 1.31
CA ARG A 99 -12.54 -8.97 1.15
C ARG A 99 -13.80 -8.51 1.85
N ASN A 100 -14.94 -9.15 1.59
CA ASN A 100 -16.22 -8.75 2.17
C ASN A 100 -16.24 -8.97 3.68
N ILE A 101 -15.62 -10.03 4.20
CA ILE A 101 -15.49 -10.28 5.64
C ILE A 101 -14.66 -9.17 6.30
N LEU A 102 -13.51 -8.85 5.71
CA LEU A 102 -12.60 -7.83 6.22
C LEU A 102 -13.25 -6.44 6.17
N GLU A 103 -13.95 -6.09 5.09
CA GLU A 103 -14.67 -4.81 4.95
C GLU A 103 -15.86 -4.70 5.92
N ALA A 104 -16.58 -5.80 6.16
CA ALA A 104 -17.64 -5.85 7.16
C ALA A 104 -17.08 -5.72 8.58
N CYS A 105 -15.95 -6.36 8.87
CA CYS A 105 -15.25 -6.27 10.16
C CYS A 105 -14.95 -4.81 10.53
N MET A 106 -14.39 -4.05 9.58
CA MET A 106 -14.07 -2.63 9.77
C MET A 106 -15.26 -1.75 10.16
N LYS A 107 -16.50 -2.18 9.89
CA LYS A 107 -17.73 -1.44 10.22
C LYS A 107 -18.41 -1.90 11.50
N TYR A 108 -18.27 -3.18 11.87
CA TYR A 108 -19.18 -3.83 12.80
C TYR A 108 -18.50 -4.55 13.98
N THR A 109 -17.17 -4.79 13.94
CA THR A 109 -16.45 -5.54 14.97
C THR A 109 -15.04 -4.99 15.22
N ASN A 110 -14.26 -5.64 16.10
CA ASN A 110 -12.90 -5.22 16.46
C ASN A 110 -11.79 -5.97 15.69
N GLY A 111 -12.14 -6.99 14.91
CA GLY A 111 -11.15 -7.82 14.22
C GLY A 111 -11.73 -9.12 13.66
N VAL A 112 -10.84 -9.91 13.06
CA VAL A 112 -11.14 -11.25 12.57
C VAL A 112 -10.27 -12.25 13.33
N VAL A 113 -10.86 -13.38 13.72
CA VAL A 113 -10.11 -14.52 14.25
C VAL A 113 -10.15 -15.62 13.19
N ILE A 114 -8.99 -15.91 12.60
CA ILE A 114 -8.82 -17.01 11.66
C ILE A 114 -8.63 -18.29 12.45
N ASP A 115 -9.41 -19.32 12.10
CA ASP A 115 -9.50 -20.63 12.76
C ASP A 115 -9.60 -20.49 14.29
N PRO A 116 -10.74 -20.02 14.83
CA PRO A 116 -10.85 -19.64 16.24
C PRO A 116 -10.57 -20.76 17.26
N TYR A 117 -10.66 -22.04 16.87
CA TYR A 117 -10.44 -23.18 17.77
C TYR A 117 -9.25 -24.06 17.38
N GLN A 118 -8.48 -23.71 16.33
CA GLN A 118 -7.23 -24.38 15.95
C GLN A 118 -6.24 -23.34 15.49
N ASP A 119 -4.96 -23.40 15.89
CA ASP A 119 -3.92 -22.49 15.39
C ASP A 119 -4.41 -21.05 15.13
N SER A 120 -5.16 -20.49 16.09
CA SER A 120 -5.90 -19.23 15.91
C SER A 120 -4.99 -18.04 15.64
N LEU A 121 -5.33 -17.22 14.65
CA LEU A 121 -4.68 -15.93 14.41
C LEU A 121 -5.70 -14.81 14.55
N TYR A 122 -5.43 -13.88 15.47
CA TYR A 122 -6.21 -12.66 15.59
C TYR A 122 -5.65 -11.56 14.68
N LEU A 123 -6.51 -11.03 13.82
CA LEU A 123 -6.23 -9.88 12.97
C LEU A 123 -6.99 -8.66 13.52
N PRO A 124 -6.31 -7.74 14.22
CA PRO A 124 -6.91 -6.49 14.65
C PRO A 124 -7.17 -5.56 13.45
N LEU A 125 -8.06 -4.57 13.65
CA LEU A 125 -8.40 -3.59 12.61
C LEU A 125 -7.18 -2.96 11.92
N SER A 126 -6.10 -2.66 12.66
CA SER A 126 -4.89 -2.06 12.09
C SER A 126 -4.23 -2.92 11.01
N LEU A 127 -4.23 -4.24 11.16
CA LEU A 127 -3.67 -5.17 10.18
C LEU A 127 -4.66 -5.44 9.05
N ILE A 128 -5.95 -5.46 9.35
CA ILE A 128 -7.01 -5.52 8.35
C ILE A 128 -6.92 -4.31 7.40
N GLU A 129 -6.68 -3.11 7.94
CA GLU A 129 -6.45 -1.92 7.13
C GLU A 129 -5.24 -2.08 6.19
N MET A 130 -4.15 -2.69 6.64
CA MET A 130 -2.98 -2.96 5.79
C MET A 130 -3.28 -3.93 4.63
N ILE A 131 -4.30 -4.78 4.76
CA ILE A 131 -4.72 -5.75 3.74
C ILE A 131 -5.70 -5.10 2.76
N ILE A 132 -6.75 -4.43 3.25
CA ILE A 132 -7.85 -3.92 2.42
C ILE A 132 -7.50 -2.56 1.81
N LYS A 133 -6.97 -1.63 2.61
CA LYS A 133 -6.70 -0.30 2.09
C LYS A 133 -5.55 -0.43 1.11
N PRO A 134 -5.64 0.14 -0.10
CA PRO A 134 -4.46 0.34 -0.90
C PRO A 134 -3.44 1.03 0.01
N LYS A 135 -2.20 0.52 0.07
CA LYS A 135 -1.11 1.28 0.69
C LYS A 135 -1.19 2.66 0.04
N VAL A 136 -1.68 3.66 0.76
CA VAL A 136 -1.45 5.04 0.35
C VAL A 136 0.07 5.12 0.42
N PRO A 137 0.77 5.17 -0.71
CA PRO A 137 2.21 5.16 -0.67
C PRO A 137 2.59 6.38 0.15
N ASN A 138 3.53 6.21 1.07
CA ASN A 138 4.11 7.34 1.81
C ASN A 138 5.04 8.14 0.87
N SER A 139 4.63 8.36 -0.38
CA SER A 139 5.38 9.16 -1.31
C SER A 139 5.36 10.59 -0.80
N ARG A 140 6.56 11.09 -0.51
CA ARG A 140 6.79 12.37 0.15
C ARG A 140 7.92 13.06 -0.56
N ILE A 141 7.79 14.38 -0.65
CA ILE A 141 8.84 15.26 -1.14
C ILE A 141 9.55 15.85 0.08
N PHE A 142 10.85 15.63 0.17
CA PHE A 142 11.75 16.21 1.17
C PHE A 142 12.69 17.19 0.49
N PHE A 143 13.31 18.05 1.27
CA PHE A 143 14.36 18.95 0.81
C PHE A 143 15.62 18.66 1.60
N ASN A 144 16.76 18.63 0.90
CA ASN A 144 18.09 18.56 1.50
C ASN A 144 18.91 19.77 1.07
N VAL A 145 19.78 20.27 1.94
CA VAL A 145 20.80 21.27 1.59
C VAL A 145 22.17 20.62 1.77
N GLY A 146 22.97 20.59 0.70
CA GLY A 146 24.32 20.03 0.74
C GLY A 146 24.67 19.18 -0.48
N ALA A 147 25.78 18.44 -0.36
CA ALA A 147 26.24 17.52 -1.40
C ALA A 147 25.25 16.35 -1.54
N ILE A 148 24.87 16.03 -2.77
CA ILE A 148 23.91 14.94 -3.04
C ILE A 148 24.52 13.58 -2.73
N GLU A 149 25.84 13.48 -2.82
CA GLU A 149 26.67 12.29 -2.57
C GLU A 149 26.54 11.81 -1.13
N ASP A 150 26.36 12.73 -0.17
CA ASP A 150 26.28 12.44 1.26
C ASP A 150 24.91 11.89 1.69
N LEU A 151 23.91 11.90 0.79
CA LEU A 151 22.57 11.41 1.11
C LEU A 151 22.51 9.89 1.16
N GLU A 152 21.97 9.35 2.25
CA GLU A 152 21.64 7.93 2.37
C GLU A 152 20.31 7.62 1.67
N VAL A 153 20.39 7.37 0.36
CA VAL A 153 19.26 7.00 -0.50
C VAL A 153 19.63 5.81 -1.38
N GLN A 154 18.62 5.12 -1.91
CA GLN A 154 18.84 3.98 -2.81
C GLN A 154 19.42 4.41 -4.16
N SER A 155 19.12 5.63 -4.62
CA SER A 155 19.64 6.16 -5.89
C SER A 155 19.69 7.69 -5.86
N ARG A 156 20.67 8.25 -6.57
CA ARG A 156 20.85 9.69 -6.79
C ARG A 156 20.75 10.00 -8.27
N VAL A 157 20.27 11.19 -8.60
CA VAL A 157 20.27 11.69 -9.98
C VAL A 157 21.46 12.61 -10.18
N PHE A 158 22.26 12.33 -11.20
CA PHE A 158 23.34 13.18 -11.67
C PHE A 158 23.00 13.73 -13.06
N ILE A 159 23.19 15.03 -13.23
CA ILE A 159 23.10 15.67 -14.54
C ILE A 159 24.46 15.59 -15.21
N ILE A 160 24.50 15.08 -16.43
CA ILE A 160 25.67 15.04 -17.28
C ILE A 160 25.42 15.90 -18.53
N ASP A 161 26.48 16.47 -19.10
CA ASP A 161 26.40 17.36 -20.27
C ASP A 161 26.84 16.67 -21.58
N GLN A 162 27.40 15.46 -21.49
CA GLN A 162 27.84 14.67 -22.64
C GLN A 162 27.60 13.18 -22.40
N SER A 163 27.11 12.47 -23.41
CA SER A 163 26.96 11.02 -23.41
C SER A 163 26.88 10.48 -24.84
N ASP A 164 27.56 9.36 -25.10
CA ASP A 164 27.43 8.62 -26.37
C ASP A 164 26.20 7.70 -26.39
N ARG A 165 25.43 7.65 -25.29
CA ARG A 165 24.37 6.66 -25.07
C ARG A 165 23.00 7.26 -24.76
N LEU A 166 22.91 8.56 -24.53
CA LEU A 166 21.68 9.27 -24.22
C LEU A 166 21.48 10.39 -25.22
N ASN A 167 20.22 10.66 -25.55
CA ASN A 167 19.81 11.92 -26.17
C ASN A 167 19.46 12.95 -25.08
N GLU A 168 19.32 14.23 -25.46
CA GLU A 168 18.90 15.30 -24.54
C GLU A 168 17.59 14.97 -23.82
N GLY A 169 17.58 15.15 -22.50
CA GLY A 169 16.47 14.83 -21.61
C GLY A 169 16.36 13.35 -21.25
N GLU A 170 17.06 12.44 -21.92
CA GLU A 170 17.02 11.01 -21.59
C GLU A 170 17.82 10.69 -20.34
N ALA A 171 17.39 9.63 -19.65
CA ALA A 171 18.02 9.15 -18.45
C ALA A 171 18.43 7.67 -18.59
N MET A 172 19.49 7.26 -17.89
CA MET A 172 19.81 5.85 -17.69
C MET A 172 20.20 5.59 -16.24
N ILE A 173 20.00 4.35 -15.79
CA ILE A 173 20.63 3.87 -14.56
C ILE A 173 22.06 3.40 -14.87
N ASN A 174 23.01 3.83 -14.05
CA ASN A 174 24.40 3.41 -14.08
C ASN A 174 24.83 3.01 -12.67
N ASN A 175 25.08 1.71 -12.48
CA ASN A 175 25.24 1.08 -11.16
C ASN A 175 24.01 1.30 -10.27
N GLN A 176 24.11 2.20 -9.29
CA GLN A 176 23.05 2.51 -8.33
C GLN A 176 22.39 3.87 -8.59
N ASP A 177 22.99 4.71 -9.43
CA ASP A 177 22.58 6.10 -9.63
C ASP A 177 22.03 6.32 -11.04
N ILE A 178 21.16 7.32 -11.19
CA ILE A 178 20.54 7.72 -12.44
C ILE A 178 21.35 8.88 -13.03
N GLN A 179 21.67 8.79 -14.32
CA GLN A 179 22.32 9.85 -15.08
C GLN A 179 21.33 10.41 -16.10
N ILE A 180 21.21 11.73 -16.18
CA ILE A 180 20.37 12.42 -17.17
C ILE A 180 21.27 13.29 -18.03
N LEU A 181 21.18 13.12 -19.36
CA LEU A 181 21.84 14.04 -20.28
C LEU A 181 21.00 15.32 -20.41
N LEU A 182 21.55 16.44 -19.97
CA LEU A 182 20.90 17.73 -20.09
C LEU A 182 21.96 18.81 -20.35
N SER A 183 22.30 19.01 -21.62
CA SER A 183 23.20 20.09 -22.06
C SER A 183 22.43 21.38 -22.34
N ASP A 184 21.18 21.29 -22.79
CA ASP A 184 20.29 22.44 -22.97
C ASP A 184 19.33 22.58 -21.78
N LYS A 185 19.10 23.82 -21.37
CA LYS A 185 18.38 24.19 -20.15
C LYS A 185 16.97 24.70 -20.44
N GLU A 186 16.38 24.24 -21.53
CA GLU A 186 15.00 24.54 -21.89
C GLU A 186 14.01 23.95 -20.89
N GLU A 187 12.91 24.68 -20.65
CA GLU A 187 11.95 24.37 -19.58
C GLU A 187 11.30 22.98 -19.75
N PHE A 188 10.96 22.59 -20.99
CA PHE A 188 10.34 21.28 -21.23
C PHE A 188 11.29 20.11 -20.99
N LEU A 189 12.58 20.25 -21.38
CA LEU A 189 13.61 19.22 -21.15
C LEU A 189 13.82 18.96 -19.66
N ILE A 190 13.73 20.00 -18.83
CA ILE A 190 13.83 19.88 -17.36
C ILE A 190 12.62 19.14 -16.79
N GLY A 191 11.42 19.44 -17.29
CA GLY A 191 10.20 18.70 -16.93
C GLY A 191 10.34 17.21 -17.24
N ASP A 192 10.76 16.89 -18.47
CA ASP A 192 10.95 15.52 -18.93
C ASP A 192 12.06 14.81 -18.14
N SER A 193 13.13 15.52 -17.78
CA SER A 193 14.22 14.98 -16.93
C SER A 193 13.71 14.49 -15.58
N TYR A 194 12.85 15.27 -14.90
CA TYR A 194 12.22 14.82 -13.65
C TYR A 194 11.37 13.57 -13.85
N ILE A 195 10.55 13.53 -14.92
CA ILE A 195 9.70 12.36 -15.22
C ILE A 195 10.56 11.13 -15.51
N ASN A 196 11.59 11.27 -16.35
CA ASN A 196 12.47 10.17 -16.72
C ASN A 196 13.21 9.59 -15.52
N ALA A 197 13.66 10.42 -14.57
CA ALA A 197 14.24 9.94 -13.32
C ALA A 197 13.25 9.11 -12.49
N LEU A 198 12.00 9.59 -12.36
CA LEU A 198 10.96 8.92 -11.59
C LEU A 198 10.54 7.60 -12.23
N GLU A 199 10.41 7.57 -13.57
CA GLU A 199 10.11 6.35 -14.33
C GLU A 199 11.23 5.32 -14.20
N ILE A 200 12.50 5.71 -14.32
CA ILE A 200 13.62 4.78 -14.12
C ILE A 200 13.63 4.25 -12.68
N ALA A 201 13.40 5.11 -11.69
CA ALA A 201 13.29 4.69 -10.30
C ALA A 201 12.19 3.64 -10.12
N LYS A 202 11.01 3.86 -10.71
CA LYS A 202 9.90 2.90 -10.70
C LYS A 202 10.25 1.57 -11.37
N HIS A 203 10.80 1.61 -12.58
CA HIS A 203 11.19 0.41 -13.32
C HIS A 203 12.25 -0.43 -12.59
N ASN A 204 13.11 0.21 -11.80
CA ASN A 204 14.18 -0.46 -11.04
C ASN A 204 13.82 -0.68 -9.56
N ASN A 205 12.56 -0.46 -9.17
CA ASN A 205 12.06 -0.67 -7.80
C ASN A 205 12.86 0.11 -6.72
N ILE A 206 13.25 1.35 -7.04
CA ILE A 206 13.92 2.31 -6.15
C ILE A 206 12.86 3.10 -5.37
N HIS A 207 12.88 3.03 -4.04
CA HIS A 207 11.90 3.66 -3.15
C HIS A 207 12.41 4.91 -2.42
N SER A 208 13.67 5.30 -2.63
CA SER A 208 14.26 6.57 -2.18
C SER A 208 15.20 7.14 -3.23
N LEU A 209 14.88 8.34 -3.72
CA LEU A 209 15.56 8.98 -4.84
C LEU A 209 15.93 10.42 -4.48
N ALA A 210 17.21 10.77 -4.56
CA ALA A 210 17.66 12.16 -4.48
C ALA A 210 17.76 12.77 -5.89
N ILE A 211 17.15 13.93 -6.09
CA ILE A 211 17.16 14.65 -7.37
C ILE A 211 17.68 16.08 -7.16
N PRO A 212 18.66 16.56 -7.94
CA PRO A 212 19.11 17.93 -7.84
C PRO A 212 18.02 18.90 -8.34
N PHE A 213 17.85 20.01 -7.64
CA PHE A 213 16.97 21.08 -8.11
C PHE A 213 17.61 21.85 -9.26
N LEU A 214 16.96 21.82 -10.43
CA LEU A 214 17.45 22.50 -11.62
C LEU A 214 16.94 23.94 -11.68
N ASN A 215 17.72 24.88 -11.14
CA ASN A 215 17.44 26.31 -11.14
C ASN A 215 18.07 27.03 -12.34
N THR A 216 17.65 26.69 -13.55
CA THR A 216 18.31 27.15 -14.79
C THR A 216 17.60 28.29 -15.50
N PHE A 217 16.39 28.64 -15.06
CA PHE A 217 15.58 29.75 -15.55
C PHE A 217 14.99 30.53 -14.36
N ASN A 218 13.87 31.23 -14.54
CA ASN A 218 13.27 31.99 -13.43
C ASN A 218 12.99 31.09 -12.22
N LEU A 219 13.52 31.46 -11.06
CA LEU A 219 13.48 30.67 -9.83
C LEU A 219 12.06 30.19 -9.46
N HIS A 220 11.06 31.09 -9.52
CA HIS A 220 9.68 30.73 -9.18
C HIS A 220 9.07 29.76 -10.19
N GLN A 221 9.38 29.92 -11.48
CA GLN A 221 8.92 28.99 -12.51
C GLN A 221 9.60 27.63 -12.36
N ALA A 222 10.91 27.60 -12.05
CA ALA A 222 11.65 26.36 -11.81
C ALA A 222 11.13 25.61 -10.58
N MET A 223 10.86 26.32 -9.48
CA MET A 223 10.22 25.76 -8.28
C MET A 223 8.83 25.19 -8.60
N ALA A 224 8.02 25.92 -9.36
CA ALA A 224 6.70 25.48 -9.77
C ALA A 224 6.77 24.21 -10.64
N LEU A 225 7.62 24.21 -11.67
CA LEU A 225 7.83 23.07 -12.56
C LEU A 225 8.27 21.85 -11.77
N CYS A 226 9.31 21.96 -10.94
CA CYS A 226 9.82 20.85 -10.13
C CYS A 226 8.72 20.24 -9.24
N LEU A 227 8.01 21.08 -8.47
CA LEU A 227 7.00 20.61 -7.53
C LEU A 227 5.76 20.04 -8.23
N ILE A 228 5.26 20.71 -9.27
CA ILE A 228 4.07 20.26 -10.01
C ILE A 228 4.37 18.95 -10.71
N THR A 229 5.51 18.84 -11.41
CA THR A 229 5.89 17.64 -12.15
C THR A 229 6.05 16.43 -11.23
N ILE A 230 6.84 16.56 -10.15
CA ILE A 230 7.04 15.45 -9.20
C ILE A 230 5.72 15.11 -8.49
N SER A 231 4.97 16.10 -8.00
CA SER A 231 3.71 15.84 -7.29
C SER A 231 2.65 15.22 -8.19
N LYS A 232 2.56 15.64 -9.45
CA LYS A 232 1.64 15.04 -10.43
C LYS A 232 2.00 13.58 -10.67
N TRP A 233 3.27 13.28 -10.92
CA TRP A 233 3.72 11.90 -11.13
C TRP A 233 3.46 11.02 -9.91
N LEU A 234 3.77 11.50 -8.69
CA LEU A 234 3.47 10.77 -7.44
C LEU A 234 1.97 10.52 -7.26
N ASN A 235 1.12 11.46 -7.67
CA ASN A 235 -0.34 11.30 -7.63
C ASN A 235 -0.90 10.38 -8.72
N GLU A 236 -0.22 10.23 -9.85
CA GLU A 236 -0.59 9.29 -10.90
C GLU A 236 -0.10 7.86 -10.58
N ASN A 237 0.95 7.74 -9.76
CA ASN A 237 1.59 6.49 -9.35
C ASN A 237 1.34 6.16 -7.87
N LYS A 238 0.09 6.29 -7.41
CA LYS A 238 -0.33 6.03 -6.00
C LYS A 238 -0.27 4.57 -5.58
N ASP A 239 0.22 3.66 -6.38
CA ASP A 239 0.52 2.28 -6.01
C ASP A 239 2.02 2.07 -5.75
N TYR A 240 2.85 3.06 -6.10
CA TYR A 240 4.29 3.04 -5.97
C TYR A 240 4.79 3.97 -4.86
N SER A 241 5.44 3.39 -3.84
CA SER A 241 6.01 4.18 -2.73
C SER A 241 7.36 4.73 -3.13
N LEU A 242 7.51 6.06 -3.12
CA LEU A 242 8.77 6.73 -3.45
C LEU A 242 8.99 7.98 -2.58
N ALA A 243 10.06 7.98 -1.78
CA ALA A 243 10.56 9.18 -1.15
C ALA A 243 11.44 9.95 -2.14
N VAL A 244 11.05 11.19 -2.48
CA VAL A 244 11.83 12.06 -3.36
C VAL A 244 12.50 13.13 -2.51
N ILE A 245 13.83 13.22 -2.56
CA ILE A 245 14.62 14.24 -1.88
C ILE A 245 15.07 15.24 -2.93
N ILE A 246 14.50 16.45 -2.91
CA ILE A 246 14.96 17.55 -3.74
C ILE A 246 16.23 18.12 -3.09
N ASN A 247 17.37 17.91 -3.73
CA ASN A 247 18.66 18.41 -3.26
C ASN A 247 18.86 19.86 -3.72
N LEU A 248 19.22 20.72 -2.77
CA LEU A 248 19.41 22.16 -2.97
C LEU A 248 20.87 22.52 -2.69
N ASP A 249 21.44 23.38 -3.55
CA ASP A 249 22.85 23.76 -3.46
C ASP A 249 23.17 24.61 -2.21
N ASN A 250 22.19 25.32 -1.65
CA ASN A 250 22.40 26.23 -0.53
C ASN A 250 21.12 26.52 0.27
N GLU A 251 21.31 27.03 1.49
CA GLU A 251 20.24 27.41 2.43
C GLU A 251 19.32 28.52 1.89
N ASN A 252 19.81 29.41 1.03
CA ASN A 252 18.96 30.46 0.46
C ASN A 252 17.86 29.86 -0.43
N LEU A 253 18.18 28.86 -1.25
CA LEU A 253 17.19 28.14 -2.04
C LEU A 253 16.14 27.45 -1.16
N TYR A 254 16.58 26.85 -0.04
CA TYR A 254 15.66 26.25 0.92
C TYR A 254 14.69 27.27 1.51
N HIS A 255 15.17 28.44 1.90
CA HIS A 255 14.32 29.53 2.37
C HIS A 255 13.35 30.06 1.31
N GLU A 256 13.77 30.14 0.04
CA GLU A 256 12.87 30.52 -1.05
C GLU A 256 11.78 29.46 -1.29
N PHE A 257 12.11 28.16 -1.23
CA PHE A 257 11.11 27.08 -1.26
C PHE A 257 10.11 27.20 -0.11
N GLN A 258 10.58 27.46 1.10
CA GLN A 258 9.70 27.67 2.26
C GLN A 258 8.73 28.86 2.05
N LYS A 259 9.22 29.97 1.49
CA LYS A 259 8.37 31.13 1.16
C LYS A 259 7.37 30.80 0.07
N PHE A 260 7.81 30.11 -0.98
CA PHE A 260 6.98 29.70 -2.12
C PHE A 260 5.81 28.81 -1.66
N LEU A 261 6.10 27.77 -0.86
CA LEU A 261 5.10 26.85 -0.33
C LEU A 261 4.10 27.53 0.61
N LYS A 262 4.55 28.45 1.47
CA LYS A 262 3.65 29.21 2.36
C LYS A 262 2.65 30.07 1.59
N LYS A 263 3.06 30.68 0.47
CA LYS A 263 2.16 31.50 -0.37
C LYS A 263 1.08 30.66 -1.03
N GLY A 264 1.41 29.44 -1.47
CA GLY A 264 0.45 28.51 -2.07
C GLY A 264 -0.65 28.04 -1.11
N ILE A 265 -0.33 27.86 0.18
CA ILE A 265 -1.30 27.40 1.20
C ILE A 265 -2.32 28.50 1.56
N SER A 266 -1.93 29.77 1.45
CA SER A 266 -2.83 30.91 1.75
C SER A 266 -3.88 31.21 0.67
N HIS A 267 -3.91 30.47 -0.45
CA HIS A 267 -4.84 30.67 -1.57
C HIS A 267 -5.61 29.39 -1.96
N GLY A 268 -5.63 28.36 -1.10
CA GLY A 268 -6.34 27.09 -1.31
C GLY A 268 -7.53 26.92 -0.39
#